data_AF-A0A522R387-F1
#
_entry.id   AF-A0A522R387-F1
#
_cell.length_a   1.000
_cell.length_b   1.000
_cell.length_c   1.000
_cell.angle_alpha   90.00
_cell.angle_beta   90.00
_cell.angle_gamma   90.00
#
_symmetry.space_group_name_H-M   'P 1'
#
loop_
_entity.id
_entity.type
_entity.pdbx_description
1 polymer ?
#
loop_
_entity_poly.entity_id
_entity_poly.type
_entity_poly.pdbx_seq_one_letter_code
_entity_poly.pdbx_strand_id
1 'polypeptide(L)'
;MADPALSSTTAAGPGGSQTEKLPPAAASGVTQATIVKKAAPKTDYKPADVSPQRRVQRRYAVRLWSVRHSRFLEWFYARFADTFLALHPLWKAIGYGRVEGPVKFIEKRVKGFMFDCRMCGQCVLSSTGMSCPMNCPKQLRNGPCGGVRANGHCEVEPDMPCVWVKAWEGSRNMKKGDAILNVQKPVDQSLRETSAWLRVTAQAAAEREKAKEASS
;
A
#
# COMPACT_ATOMS: atom_id res chain seq x y z
N MET A 1 -47.77 -24.60 10.73
CA MET A 1 -47.53 -23.17 10.94
C MET A 1 -46.27 -22.84 10.16
N ALA A 2 -46.40 -22.14 9.04
CA ALA A 2 -45.27 -21.78 8.18
C ALA A 2 -44.75 -20.41 8.62
N ASP A 3 -43.46 -20.30 8.90
CA ASP A 3 -42.81 -19.03 9.23
C ASP A 3 -42.80 -18.09 8.02
N PRO A 4 -43.07 -16.79 8.20
CA PRO A 4 -43.04 -15.83 7.10
C PRO A 4 -41.59 -15.59 6.66
N ALA A 5 -41.34 -15.74 5.36
CA ALA A 5 -40.05 -15.47 4.74
C ALA A 5 -39.66 -13.98 4.92
N LEU A 6 -38.47 -13.74 5.46
CA LEU A 6 -37.87 -12.40 5.57
C LEU A 6 -37.47 -11.88 4.18
N SER A 7 -38.00 -10.72 3.81
CA SER A 7 -37.67 -10.02 2.56
C SER A 7 -36.33 -9.28 2.66
N SER A 8 -35.49 -9.43 1.62
CA SER A 8 -34.21 -8.72 1.44
C SER A 8 -34.41 -7.22 1.24
N THR A 9 -33.60 -6.40 1.94
CA THR A 9 -33.59 -4.92 1.83
C THR A 9 -32.53 -4.38 0.87
N THR A 10 -31.97 -5.23 0.00
CA THR A 10 -30.91 -4.80 -0.94
C THR A 10 -31.52 -4.00 -2.10
N ALA A 11 -31.02 -2.78 -2.32
CA ALA A 11 -31.48 -1.91 -3.40
C ALA A 11 -31.20 -2.53 -4.78
N ALA A 12 -32.22 -2.57 -5.63
CA ALA A 12 -32.14 -3.10 -6.99
C ALA A 12 -31.28 -2.20 -7.90
N GLY A 13 -30.19 -2.74 -8.43
CA GLY A 13 -29.44 -2.11 -9.53
C GLY A 13 -30.18 -2.26 -10.87
N PRO A 14 -29.81 -1.51 -11.91
CA PRO A 14 -30.54 -1.42 -13.18
C PRO A 14 -30.49 -2.69 -14.08
N GLY A 15 -30.01 -3.81 -13.56
CA GLY A 15 -30.02 -5.12 -14.22
C GLY A 15 -31.09 -6.05 -13.64
N GLY A 16 -32.32 -5.56 -13.49
CA GLY A 16 -33.43 -6.33 -12.92
C GLY A 16 -34.00 -7.33 -13.92
N SER A 17 -33.61 -8.60 -13.79
CA SER A 17 -34.48 -9.79 -13.94
C SER A 17 -33.62 -11.05 -13.97
N GLN A 18 -33.03 -11.41 -12.83
CA GLN A 18 -32.57 -12.78 -12.62
C GLN A 18 -33.18 -13.25 -11.30
N THR A 19 -34.03 -14.27 -11.36
CA THR A 19 -34.47 -15.01 -10.18
C THR A 19 -33.24 -15.39 -9.38
N GLU A 20 -33.11 -14.85 -8.16
CA GLU A 20 -31.97 -15.09 -7.29
C GLU A 20 -31.96 -16.56 -6.88
N LYS A 21 -31.30 -17.40 -7.67
CA LYS A 21 -31.13 -18.83 -7.38
C LYS A 21 -30.16 -18.94 -6.21
N LEU A 22 -30.62 -19.51 -5.10
CA LEU A 22 -29.75 -19.86 -3.98
C LEU A 22 -28.55 -20.69 -4.49
N PRO A 23 -27.32 -20.37 -4.05
CA PRO A 23 -26.14 -21.16 -4.43
C PRO A 23 -26.28 -22.59 -3.91
N PRO A 24 -25.78 -23.61 -4.65
CA PRO A 24 -25.92 -25.00 -4.24
C PRO A 24 -25.15 -25.24 -2.93
N ALA A 25 -25.74 -25.99 -1.99
CA ALA A 25 -25.07 -26.37 -0.76
C ALA A 25 -23.94 -27.37 -1.07
N ALA A 26 -22.75 -27.15 -0.47
CA ALA A 26 -21.62 -28.05 -0.68
C ALA A 26 -21.80 -29.41 0.00
N ALA A 27 -21.64 -30.48 -0.79
CA ALA A 27 -21.45 -31.82 -0.26
C ALA A 27 -20.04 -31.97 0.33
N SER A 28 -19.92 -32.79 1.36
CA SER A 28 -18.68 -33.07 2.09
C SER A 28 -17.55 -33.52 1.15
N GLY A 29 -16.39 -32.87 1.27
CA GLY A 29 -15.21 -33.11 0.44
C GLY A 29 -15.02 -32.15 -0.73
N VAL A 30 -15.97 -31.24 -0.99
CA VAL A 30 -15.86 -30.22 -2.04
C VAL A 30 -16.09 -28.83 -1.45
N THR A 31 -15.20 -27.88 -1.70
CA THR A 31 -15.37 -26.52 -1.16
C THR A 31 -16.49 -25.78 -1.90
N GLN A 32 -17.22 -24.92 -1.18
CA GLN A 32 -18.25 -24.06 -1.75
C GLN A 32 -17.73 -23.25 -2.97
N ALA A 33 -16.47 -22.82 -2.92
CA ALA A 33 -15.80 -22.12 -4.02
C ALA A 33 -15.70 -22.97 -5.29
N THR A 34 -15.45 -24.28 -5.16
CA THR A 34 -15.40 -25.22 -6.29
C THR A 34 -16.76 -25.37 -6.97
N ILE A 35 -17.83 -25.40 -6.19
CA ILE A 35 -19.21 -25.56 -6.68
C ILE A 35 -19.67 -24.29 -7.37
N VAL A 36 -19.44 -23.12 -6.75
CA VAL A 36 -19.73 -21.81 -7.35
C VAL A 36 -18.98 -21.63 -8.67
N LYS A 37 -17.70 -22.04 -8.75
CA LYS A 37 -16.91 -21.98 -9.99
C LYS A 37 -17.48 -22.88 -11.10
N LYS A 38 -18.01 -24.06 -10.75
CA LYS A 38 -18.65 -24.96 -11.72
C LYS A 38 -20.02 -24.44 -12.19
N ALA A 39 -20.78 -23.80 -11.29
CA ALA A 39 -22.13 -23.31 -11.56
C ALA A 39 -22.16 -21.92 -12.24
N ALA A 40 -21.04 -21.19 -12.24
CA ALA A 40 -20.96 -19.88 -12.88
C ALA A 40 -21.15 -19.99 -14.41
N PRO A 41 -21.99 -19.12 -15.02
CA PRO A 41 -22.18 -19.10 -16.47
C PRO A 41 -20.85 -18.80 -17.17
N LYS A 42 -20.48 -19.63 -18.15
CA LYS A 42 -19.28 -19.42 -18.96
C LYS A 42 -19.53 -18.32 -19.97
N THR A 43 -19.09 -17.11 -19.68
CA THR A 43 -19.15 -15.96 -20.58
C THR A 43 -17.93 -15.92 -21.51
N ASP A 44 -18.10 -15.50 -22.76
CA ASP A 44 -16.98 -15.25 -23.70
C ASP A 44 -16.05 -14.13 -23.22
N TYR A 45 -16.59 -13.24 -22.39
CA TYR A 45 -15.80 -12.38 -21.54
C TYR A 45 -15.10 -13.21 -20.47
N LYS A 46 -13.87 -13.62 -20.76
CA LYS A 46 -12.89 -13.92 -19.71
C LYS A 46 -12.42 -12.56 -19.20
N PRO A 47 -12.78 -12.12 -17.98
CA PRO A 47 -12.12 -10.96 -17.42
C PRO A 47 -10.63 -11.27 -17.47
N ALA A 48 -9.85 -10.36 -18.04
CA ALA A 48 -8.40 -10.46 -17.96
C ALA A 48 -8.05 -10.46 -16.46
N ASP A 49 -7.85 -11.66 -15.92
CA ASP A 49 -7.36 -11.96 -14.57
C ASP A 49 -7.79 -10.95 -13.49
N VAL A 50 -8.88 -11.20 -12.75
CA VAL A 50 -9.34 -10.35 -11.62
C VAL A 50 -8.42 -10.38 -10.39
N SER A 51 -7.16 -10.78 -10.52
CA SER A 51 -6.17 -10.35 -9.54
C SER A 51 -5.71 -8.95 -9.97
N PRO A 52 -5.83 -7.90 -9.13
CA PRO A 52 -5.17 -6.61 -9.37
C PRO A 52 -3.62 -6.72 -9.39
N GLN A 53 -3.10 -7.94 -9.50
CA GLN A 53 -1.91 -8.46 -8.86
C GLN A 53 -1.14 -9.39 -9.80
N ARG A 54 -1.11 -9.07 -11.11
CA ARG A 54 0.18 -9.18 -11.81
C ARG A 54 1.10 -8.07 -11.31
N ARG A 55 1.40 -8.13 -10.01
CA ARG A 55 2.48 -7.46 -9.32
C ARG A 55 3.75 -7.97 -10.00
N VAL A 56 4.37 -7.15 -10.84
CA VAL A 56 5.50 -7.56 -11.69
C VAL A 56 6.57 -8.22 -10.82
N GLN A 57 6.70 -9.56 -10.91
CA GLN A 57 7.66 -10.36 -10.14
C GLN A 57 9.10 -9.80 -10.25
N ARG A 58 9.44 -9.16 -11.38
CA ARG A 58 10.79 -8.57 -11.60
C ARG A 58 11.19 -7.51 -10.56
N ARG A 59 10.26 -6.82 -9.91
CA ARG A 59 10.57 -5.79 -8.88
C ARG A 59 10.74 -6.35 -7.48
N TYR A 60 10.39 -7.62 -7.28
CA TYR A 60 10.37 -8.25 -5.97
C TYR A 60 11.78 -8.47 -5.41
N ALA A 61 12.74 -8.87 -6.24
CA ALA A 61 14.12 -9.07 -5.82
C ALA A 61 14.76 -7.77 -5.31
N VAL A 62 14.56 -6.65 -6.02
CA VAL A 62 15.07 -5.34 -5.62
C VAL A 62 14.40 -4.87 -4.32
N ARG A 63 13.09 -5.05 -4.20
CA ARG A 63 12.37 -4.73 -2.95
C ARG A 63 12.92 -5.52 -1.76
N LEU A 64 13.11 -6.82 -1.91
CA LEU A 64 13.70 -7.65 -0.84
C LEU A 64 15.13 -7.24 -0.53
N TRP A 65 15.91 -6.89 -1.55
CA TRP A 65 17.25 -6.32 -1.37
C TRP A 65 17.19 -5.04 -0.53
N SER A 66 16.23 -4.13 -0.81
CA SER A 66 16.04 -2.91 -0.03
C SER A 66 15.68 -3.17 1.44
N VAL A 67 14.84 -4.18 1.71
CA VAL A 67 14.50 -4.59 3.08
C VAL A 67 15.73 -5.14 3.81
N ARG A 68 16.54 -5.98 3.15
CA ARG A 68 17.78 -6.53 3.74
C ARG A 68 18.83 -5.46 4.01
N HIS A 69 18.88 -4.42 3.18
CA HIS A 69 19.83 -3.29 3.30
C HIS A 69 19.17 -2.06 3.94
N SER A 70 18.11 -2.25 4.74
CA SER A 70 17.31 -1.13 5.27
C SER A 70 18.13 -0.15 6.12
N ARG A 71 19.15 -0.62 6.86
CA ARG A 71 20.05 0.25 7.64
C ARG A 71 20.84 1.22 6.78
N PHE A 72 21.40 0.72 5.67
CA PHE A 72 22.14 1.56 4.72
C PHE A 72 21.20 2.55 4.05
N LEU A 73 20.02 2.09 3.63
CA LEU A 73 19.03 2.94 2.99
C LEU A 73 18.41 3.96 3.95
N GLU A 74 18.29 3.66 5.24
CA GLU A 74 17.88 4.61 6.28
C GLU A 74 18.90 5.73 6.40
N TRP A 75 20.18 5.38 6.50
CA TRP A 75 21.25 6.38 6.54
C TRP A 75 21.25 7.25 5.28
N PHE A 76 21.15 6.64 4.11
CA PHE A 76 21.09 7.37 2.84
C PHE A 76 19.86 8.27 2.77
N TYR A 77 18.69 7.76 3.15
CA TYR A 77 17.44 8.52 3.16
C TYR A 77 17.49 9.70 4.11
N ALA A 78 18.07 9.54 5.31
CA ALA A 78 18.25 10.63 6.26
C ALA A 78 19.13 11.73 5.67
N ARG A 79 20.27 11.37 5.08
CA ARG A 79 21.18 12.34 4.43
C ARG A 79 20.52 13.04 3.24
N PHE A 80 19.80 12.27 2.41
CA PHE A 80 19.05 12.84 1.29
C PHE A 80 17.96 13.80 1.78
N ALA A 81 17.21 13.44 2.82
CA ALA A 81 16.17 14.30 3.39
C ALA A 81 16.75 15.60 3.96
N ASP A 82 17.89 15.53 4.66
CA ASP A 82 18.57 16.72 5.19
C ASP A 82 19.02 17.66 4.06
N THR A 83 19.66 17.12 3.02
CA THR A 83 20.06 17.90 1.85
C THR A 83 18.85 18.50 1.14
N PHE A 84 17.81 17.70 0.89
CA PHE A 84 16.62 18.16 0.17
C PHE A 84 15.85 19.24 0.94
N LEU A 85 15.87 19.17 2.28
CA LEU A 85 15.33 20.19 3.18
C LEU A 85 16.21 21.45 3.23
N ALA A 86 17.53 21.33 3.12
CA ALA A 86 18.40 22.51 2.95
C ALA A 86 18.12 23.24 1.63
N LEU A 87 17.67 22.54 0.58
CA LEU A 87 17.22 23.13 -0.68
C LEU A 87 15.78 23.68 -0.64
N HIS A 88 15.05 23.54 0.47
CA HIS A 88 13.70 24.11 0.66
C HIS A 88 13.51 25.56 0.18
N PRO A 89 14.37 26.54 0.53
CA PRO A 89 14.21 27.91 0.07
C PRO A 89 14.24 28.04 -1.46
N LEU A 90 15.03 27.21 -2.15
CA LEU A 90 15.06 27.19 -3.62
C LEU A 90 13.74 26.69 -4.20
N TRP A 91 13.19 25.59 -3.65
CA TRP A 91 11.89 25.07 -4.08
C TRP A 91 10.76 26.08 -3.85
N LYS A 92 10.80 26.80 -2.72
CA LYS A 92 9.85 27.87 -2.39
C LYS A 92 9.96 29.04 -3.37
N ALA A 93 11.18 29.44 -3.75
CA ALA A 93 11.42 30.51 -4.71
C ALA A 93 10.95 30.17 -6.14
N ILE A 94 11.18 28.94 -6.60
CA ILE A 94 10.75 28.46 -7.93
C ILE A 94 9.22 28.22 -7.98
N GLY A 95 8.65 27.82 -6.84
CA GLY A 95 7.25 27.48 -6.65
C GLY A 95 6.98 25.99 -6.83
N TYR A 96 6.35 25.37 -5.83
CA TYR A 96 6.11 23.93 -5.75
C TYR A 96 5.44 23.32 -6.99
N GLY A 97 4.47 24.01 -7.60
CA GLY A 97 3.78 23.50 -8.79
C GLY A 97 4.69 23.31 -10.01
N ARG A 98 5.73 24.14 -10.16
CA ARG A 98 6.69 24.00 -11.28
C ARG A 98 7.69 22.87 -11.04
N VAL A 99 8.07 22.65 -9.79
CA VAL A 99 9.04 21.60 -9.43
C VAL A 99 8.41 20.21 -9.33
N GLU A 100 7.10 20.14 -9.08
CA GLU A 100 6.42 18.87 -8.83
C GLU A 100 6.53 17.90 -10.00
N GLY A 101 6.32 18.35 -11.24
CA GLY A 101 6.40 17.49 -12.42
C GLY A 101 7.73 16.73 -12.53
N PRO A 102 8.88 17.44 -12.61
CA PRO A 102 10.19 16.82 -12.65
C PRO A 102 10.51 15.95 -11.43
N VAL A 103 10.20 16.42 -10.22
CA VAL A 103 10.50 15.67 -8.99
C VAL A 103 9.67 14.40 -8.90
N LYS A 104 8.36 14.47 -9.21
CA LYS A 104 7.46 13.32 -9.29
C LYS A 104 7.96 12.28 -10.27
N PHE A 105 8.48 12.69 -11.43
CA PHE A 105 9.01 11.80 -12.45
C PHE A 105 10.23 11.02 -11.95
N ILE A 106 11.18 11.71 -11.31
CA ILE A 106 12.34 11.08 -10.67
C ILE A 106 11.88 10.15 -9.53
N GLU A 107 11.02 10.66 -8.65
CA GLU A 107 10.47 9.93 -7.50
C GLU A 107 9.80 8.62 -7.93
N LYS A 108 8.94 8.67 -8.95
CA LYS A 108 8.22 7.51 -9.47
C LYS A 108 9.15 6.44 -10.03
N ARG A 109 10.24 6.83 -10.71
CA ARG A 109 11.21 5.87 -11.24
C ARG A 109 12.08 5.28 -10.15
N VAL A 110 12.70 6.13 -9.33
CA VAL A 110 13.61 5.69 -8.27
C VAL A 110 12.85 4.85 -7.24
N LYS A 111 11.75 5.36 -6.69
CA LYS A 111 10.97 4.62 -5.68
C LYS A 111 10.20 3.44 -6.28
N GLY A 112 9.74 3.56 -7.53
CA GLY A 112 9.09 2.46 -8.23
C GLY A 112 10.03 1.28 -8.48
N PHE A 113 11.30 1.55 -8.81
CA PHE A 113 12.31 0.52 -9.01
C PHE A 113 12.77 -0.10 -7.69
N MET A 114 13.15 0.73 -6.71
CA MET A 114 13.75 0.25 -5.46
C MET A 114 12.74 -0.45 -4.53
N PHE A 115 11.55 0.13 -4.38
CA PHE A 115 10.62 -0.25 -3.30
C PHE A 115 9.27 -0.76 -3.81
N ASP A 116 9.09 -0.87 -5.12
CA ASP A 116 7.80 -1.05 -5.78
C ASP A 116 6.75 -0.04 -5.28
N CYS A 117 7.15 1.24 -5.23
CA CYS A 117 6.28 2.31 -4.75
C CYS A 117 5.04 2.50 -5.65
N ARG A 118 3.89 2.71 -5.01
CA ARG A 118 2.57 2.92 -5.66
C ARG A 118 2.11 4.38 -5.65
N MET A 119 3.04 5.31 -5.42
CA MET A 119 2.78 6.76 -5.47
C MET A 119 1.54 7.21 -4.66
N CYS A 120 1.36 6.70 -3.44
CA CYS A 120 0.23 7.11 -2.57
C CYS A 120 0.35 8.53 -2.00
N GLY A 121 1.32 9.32 -2.44
CA GLY A 121 1.57 10.68 -1.95
C GLY A 121 2.15 10.77 -0.54
N GLN A 122 1.99 9.75 0.33
CA GLN A 122 2.45 9.76 1.72
C GLN A 122 3.39 8.60 2.04
N CYS A 123 4.68 8.86 1.85
CA CYS A 123 5.77 7.89 2.03
C CYS A 123 6.05 7.63 3.51
N VAL A 124 6.10 6.35 3.91
CA VAL A 124 6.39 5.89 5.29
C VAL A 124 7.53 4.86 5.35
N LEU A 125 8.36 4.78 4.30
CA LEU A 125 9.42 3.78 4.19
C LEU A 125 10.44 3.81 5.33
N SER A 126 10.71 5.00 5.87
CA SER A 126 11.59 5.21 7.02
C SER A 126 11.03 4.63 8.32
N SER A 127 9.74 4.31 8.37
CA SER A 127 9.10 3.65 9.52
C SER A 127 8.85 2.18 9.25
N THR A 128 8.72 1.78 7.98
CA THR A 128 8.30 0.43 7.59
C THR A 128 9.44 -0.43 7.03
N GLY A 129 10.67 -0.25 7.53
CA GLY A 129 11.77 -1.16 7.17
C GLY A 129 12.14 -1.15 5.68
N MET A 130 11.94 -0.03 4.97
CA MET A 130 12.06 0.07 3.51
C MET A 130 11.08 -0.82 2.70
N SER A 131 10.04 -1.36 3.35
CA SER A 131 8.95 -2.08 2.69
C SER A 131 7.75 -1.13 2.49
N CYS A 132 7.33 -0.88 1.25
CA CYS A 132 6.19 0.00 0.99
C CYS A 132 4.85 -0.71 1.33
N PRO A 133 4.04 -0.20 2.29
CA PRO A 133 2.79 -0.84 2.71
C PRO A 133 1.71 -0.87 1.62
N MET A 134 1.80 0.01 0.61
CA MET A 134 0.88 0.01 -0.54
C MET A 134 1.04 -1.22 -1.43
N ASN A 135 2.07 -2.04 -1.19
CA ASN A 135 2.17 -3.37 -1.78
C ASN A 135 1.31 -4.40 -1.06
N CYS A 136 0.67 -4.09 0.07
CA CYS A 136 -0.31 -5.00 0.64
C CYS A 136 -1.55 -5.04 -0.28
N PRO A 137 -2.11 -6.22 -0.61
CA PRO A 137 -3.36 -6.30 -1.38
C PRO A 137 -4.51 -5.57 -0.70
N LYS A 138 -4.47 -5.52 0.64
CA LYS A 138 -5.42 -4.80 1.49
C LYS A 138 -5.08 -3.32 1.67
N GLN A 139 -3.95 -2.85 1.13
CA GLN A 139 -3.44 -1.47 1.24
C GLN A 139 -3.35 -0.93 2.68
N LEU A 140 -3.14 -1.83 3.65
CA LEU A 140 -3.04 -1.48 5.06
C LEU A 140 -1.67 -0.85 5.37
N ARG A 141 -1.68 0.35 5.95
CA ARG A 141 -0.46 1.02 6.45
C ARG A 141 -0.02 0.54 7.82
N ASN A 142 -0.97 0.12 8.63
CA ASN A 142 -0.74 -0.40 9.97
C ASN A 142 -0.98 -1.92 9.94
N GLY A 143 -0.17 -2.66 10.68
CA GLY A 143 -0.34 -4.09 10.83
C GLY A 143 0.09 -4.58 12.22
N PRO A 144 0.10 -5.91 12.43
CA PRO A 144 -0.32 -6.94 11.48
C PRO A 144 -1.85 -6.98 11.29
N CYS A 145 -2.32 -7.58 10.19
CA CYS A 145 -3.75 -7.73 9.88
C CYS A 145 -4.35 -9.09 10.27
N GLY A 146 -3.60 -9.93 10.99
CA GLY A 146 -3.98 -11.31 11.31
C GLY A 146 -3.86 -12.31 10.15
N GLY A 147 -4.00 -11.87 8.91
CA GLY A 147 -3.97 -12.71 7.70
C GLY A 147 -2.58 -13.15 7.21
N VAL A 148 -1.67 -13.50 8.12
CA VAL A 148 -0.33 -14.00 7.76
C VAL A 148 -0.33 -15.51 7.91
N ARG A 149 0.04 -16.23 6.84
CA ARG A 149 0.18 -17.69 6.87
C ARG A 149 1.40 -18.10 7.70
N ALA A 150 1.42 -19.35 8.15
CA ALA A 150 2.54 -19.91 8.93
C ALA A 150 3.91 -19.79 8.23
N ASN A 151 3.94 -19.79 6.89
CA ASN A 151 5.14 -19.58 6.09
C ASN A 151 5.53 -18.09 5.91
N GLY A 152 4.85 -17.15 6.57
CA GLY A 152 5.08 -15.71 6.45
C GLY A 152 4.44 -15.05 5.21
N HIS A 153 3.60 -15.77 4.46
CA HIS A 153 2.95 -15.26 3.25
C HIS A 153 1.58 -14.61 3.52
N CYS A 154 1.12 -13.77 2.59
CA CYS A 154 -0.15 -13.04 2.73
C CYS A 154 -1.36 -13.93 2.44
N GLU A 155 -2.39 -13.98 3.29
CA GLU A 155 -3.60 -14.80 3.07
C GLU A 155 -4.29 -14.58 1.70
N VAL A 156 -4.25 -13.36 1.17
CA VAL A 156 -4.93 -13.02 -0.09
C VAL A 156 -4.14 -13.52 -1.31
N GLU A 157 -2.82 -13.52 -1.22
CA GLU A 157 -1.90 -13.91 -2.29
C GLU A 157 -0.89 -14.91 -1.73
N PRO A 158 -1.14 -16.23 -1.86
CA PRO A 158 -0.27 -17.26 -1.28
C PRO A 158 1.18 -17.22 -1.73
N ASP A 159 1.46 -16.73 -2.94
CA ASP A 159 2.81 -16.69 -3.50
C ASP A 159 3.62 -15.45 -3.08
N MET A 160 3.00 -14.47 -2.40
CA MET A 160 3.70 -13.28 -1.92
C MET A 160 3.99 -13.36 -0.41
N PRO A 161 5.20 -12.99 0.04
CA PRO A 161 5.42 -12.75 1.45
C PRO A 161 4.57 -11.57 1.93
N CYS A 162 4.16 -11.66 3.19
CA CYS A 162 3.44 -10.57 3.82
C CYS A 162 4.32 -9.31 3.87
N VAL A 163 3.77 -8.21 3.37
CA VAL A 163 4.45 -6.91 3.33
C VAL A 163 4.77 -6.41 4.73
N TRP A 164 3.89 -6.66 5.71
CA TRP A 164 4.12 -6.28 7.10
C TRP A 164 5.24 -7.09 7.76
N VAL A 165 5.31 -8.39 7.49
CA VAL A 165 6.42 -9.23 7.96
C VAL A 165 7.75 -8.68 7.43
N LYS A 166 7.82 -8.34 6.13
CA LYS A 166 9.01 -7.71 5.55
C LYS A 166 9.30 -6.31 6.09
N ALA A 167 8.26 -5.52 6.38
CA ALA A 167 8.42 -4.23 7.03
C ALA A 167 9.03 -4.37 8.44
N TRP A 168 8.57 -5.37 9.21
CA TRP A 168 9.08 -5.68 10.53
C TRP A 168 10.54 -6.16 10.47
N GLU A 169 10.85 -7.15 9.63
CA GLU A 169 12.23 -7.62 9.42
C GLU A 169 13.17 -6.46 9.07
N GLY A 170 12.75 -5.60 8.13
CA GLY A 170 13.53 -4.43 7.72
C GLY A 170 13.67 -3.39 8.84
N SER A 171 12.64 -3.18 9.66
CA SER A 171 12.70 -2.20 10.75
C SER A 171 13.65 -2.65 11.85
N ARG A 172 13.74 -3.96 12.14
CA ARG A 172 14.70 -4.49 13.11
C ARG A 172 16.17 -4.24 12.72
N ASN A 173 16.46 -4.07 11.44
CA ASN A 173 17.79 -3.70 10.96
C ASN A 173 18.08 -2.19 11.04
N MET A 174 17.05 -1.34 11.19
CA MET A 174 17.16 0.11 11.21
C MET A 174 17.48 0.66 12.61
N LYS A 175 18.09 1.84 12.68
CA LYS A 175 18.33 2.56 13.93
C LYS A 175 17.03 3.04 14.57
N LYS A 176 16.10 3.59 13.77
CA LYS A 176 14.77 4.02 14.24
C LYS A 176 13.72 2.93 14.01
N GLY A 177 14.08 1.68 14.25
CA GLY A 177 13.25 0.51 13.97
C GLY A 177 11.89 0.49 14.66
N ASP A 178 11.76 1.14 15.82
CA ASP A 178 10.51 1.19 16.58
C ASP A 178 9.49 2.19 16.02
N ALA A 179 9.88 3.02 15.04
CA ALA A 179 8.95 3.89 14.32
C ALA A 179 7.83 3.13 13.60
N ILE A 180 7.99 1.81 13.38
CA ILE A 180 6.95 0.93 12.83
C ILE A 180 5.74 0.78 13.77
N LEU A 181 5.93 0.99 15.07
CA LEU A 181 4.88 0.90 16.09
C LEU A 181 3.99 2.15 16.12
N ASN A 182 4.47 3.26 15.54
CA ASN A 182 3.70 4.50 15.48
C ASN A 182 2.52 4.32 14.52
N VAL A 183 1.32 4.43 15.06
CA VAL A 183 0.07 4.32 14.30
C VAL A 183 0.02 5.41 13.24
N GLN A 184 -0.02 4.99 11.97
CA GLN A 184 -0.13 5.89 10.83
C GLN A 184 -1.58 6.24 10.56
N LYS A 185 -1.83 7.49 10.17
CA LYS A 185 -3.14 7.90 9.65
C LYS A 185 -3.50 7.11 8.39
N PRO A 186 -4.80 6.89 8.11
CA PRO A 186 -5.25 6.35 6.83
C PRO A 186 -4.62 7.09 5.64
N VAL A 187 -4.46 6.36 4.54
CA VAL A 187 -3.98 6.94 3.28
C VAL A 187 -4.99 7.98 2.80
N ASP A 188 -4.54 9.20 2.61
CA ASP A 188 -5.33 10.20 1.89
C ASP A 188 -5.21 9.92 0.38
N GLN A 189 -6.31 9.46 -0.22
CA GLN A 189 -6.35 9.09 -1.63
C GLN A 189 -6.33 10.31 -2.57
N SER A 190 -6.65 11.52 -2.07
CA SER A 190 -6.55 12.76 -2.87
C SER A 190 -5.11 13.10 -3.25
N LEU A 191 -4.14 12.62 -2.46
CA LEU A 191 -2.71 12.83 -2.67
C LEU A 191 -2.07 11.80 -3.61
N ARG A 192 -2.87 10.89 -4.18
CA ARG A 192 -2.34 9.84 -5.06
C ARG A 192 -1.70 10.44 -6.31
N GLU A 193 -0.60 9.84 -6.76
CA GLU A 193 0.26 10.32 -7.85
C GLU A 193 0.87 11.72 -7.64
N THR A 194 0.93 12.24 -6.40
CA THR A 194 1.67 13.47 -6.06
C THR A 194 3.06 13.15 -5.47
N SER A 195 3.95 14.14 -5.38
CA SER A 195 5.29 13.95 -4.81
C SER A 195 5.26 13.86 -3.29
N ALA A 196 5.70 12.72 -2.73
CA ALA A 196 5.87 12.61 -1.30
C ALA A 196 7.14 13.33 -0.81
N TRP A 197 8.17 13.47 -1.66
CA TRP A 197 9.40 14.19 -1.29
C TRP A 197 9.15 15.67 -1.04
N LEU A 198 8.49 16.36 -1.97
CA LEU A 198 8.17 17.79 -1.81
C LEU A 198 7.28 18.02 -0.59
N ARG A 199 6.25 17.19 -0.40
CA ARG A 199 5.32 17.31 0.72
C ARG A 199 5.98 17.10 2.08
N VAL A 200 6.77 16.04 2.25
CA VAL A 200 7.49 15.79 3.52
C VAL A 200 8.46 16.94 3.82
N THR A 201 9.10 17.49 2.79
CA THR A 201 10.02 18.62 2.94
C THR A 201 9.30 19.90 3.35
N ALA A 202 8.17 20.21 2.71
CA ALA A 202 7.34 21.35 3.07
C ALA A 202 6.82 21.24 4.51
N GLN A 203 6.38 20.04 4.92
CA GLN A 203 5.92 19.77 6.29
C GLN A 203 7.06 19.94 7.31
N ALA A 204 8.23 19.36 7.05
CA ALA A 204 9.39 19.48 7.92
C ALA A 204 9.90 20.93 8.02
N ALA A 205 9.84 21.71 6.93
CA ALA A 205 10.18 23.12 6.94
C ALA A 205 9.20 23.92 7.82
N ALA A 206 7.89 23.70 7.66
CA ALA A 206 6.86 24.36 8.47
C ALA A 206 6.99 24.03 9.97
N GLU A 207 7.33 22.78 10.32
CA GLU A 207 7.61 22.39 11.70
C GLU A 207 8.84 23.11 12.28
N ARG A 208 9.91 23.25 11.48
CA ARG A 208 11.11 24.00 11.89
C ARG A 208 10.84 25.49 12.07
N GLU A 209 10.02 26.10 11.22
CA GLU A 209 9.62 27.50 11.34
C GLU A 209 8.82 27.71 12.64
N LYS A 210 7.80 26.89 12.90
CA LYS A 210 7.01 26.92 14.15
C LYS A 210 7.86 26.74 15.41
N ALA A 211 8.84 25.83 15.36
CA ALA A 211 9.74 25.61 16.51
C ALA A 211 10.62 26.82 16.80
N LYS A 212 11.08 27.54 15.76
CA LYS A 212 11.85 28.78 15.92
C LYS A 212 11.01 29.91 16.50
N GLU A 213 9.77 30.05 16.03
CA GLU A 213 8.80 31.02 16.55
C GLU A 213 8.48 30.76 18.02
N ALA A 214 8.33 29.48 18.42
CA ALA A 214 8.08 29.12 19.82
C ALA A 214 9.29 29.30 20.75
N SER A 215 10.50 29.40 20.19
CA SER A 215 11.76 29.61 20.95
C SER A 215 12.25 31.06 20.98
N SER A 216 11.58 31.97 20.25
CA SER A 216 11.89 33.40 20.18
C SER A 216 10.95 34.19 21.07
#